data_AF-A0A9E4G2H5-F1
#
_entry.id   AF-A0A9E4G2H5-F1
#
_cell.length_a   1.000
_cell.length_b   1.000
_cell.length_c   1.000
_cell.angle_alpha   90.00
_cell.angle_beta   90.00
_cell.angle_gamma   90.00
#
_symmetry.space_group_name_H-M   'P 1'
#
loop_
_entity.id
_entity.type
_entity.pdbx_description
1 polymer ?
#
loop_
_entity_poly.entity_id
_entity_poly.type
_entity_poly.pdbx_seq_one_letter_code
_entity_poly.pdbx_strand_id
1 'polypeptide(L)' 'MEELTNLSYEAAYQELEALVARMESGELPLEESVKLYERGQRLSAHCQALLEQAELKIKLVDDA' A
#
# COMPACT_ATOMS: atom_id res chain seq x y z
N MET A 1 1.99 8.76 -13.48
CA MET A 1 1.69 7.75 -12.45
C MET A 1 2.93 7.64 -11.61
N GLU A 2 2.84 8.01 -10.32
CA GLU A 2 3.98 7.87 -9.42
C GLU A 2 4.39 6.40 -9.30
N GLU A 3 5.69 6.18 -9.35
CA GLU A 3 6.28 4.87 -9.15
C GLU A 3 6.11 4.46 -7.68
N LEU A 4 5.52 3.29 -7.44
CA LEU A 4 5.21 2.78 -6.09
C LEU A 4 6.43 2.82 -5.15
N THR A 5 7.62 2.58 -5.70
CA THR A 5 8.90 2.56 -4.99
C THR A 5 9.27 3.89 -4.33
N ASN A 6 8.67 5.01 -4.75
CA ASN A 6 8.98 6.34 -4.21
C ASN A 6 7.97 6.81 -3.15
N LEU A 7 6.91 6.04 -2.88
CA LEU A 7 5.91 6.42 -1.88
C LEU A 7 6.42 6.16 -0.47
N SER A 8 6.20 7.11 0.43
CA SER A 8 6.31 6.85 1.87
C SER A 8 5.21 5.89 2.33
N TYR A 9 5.36 5.38 3.55
CA TYR A 9 4.34 4.51 4.15
C TYR A 9 2.99 5.23 4.24
N GLU A 10 2.98 6.47 4.75
CA GLU A 10 1.77 7.27 4.94
C GLU A 10 1.07 7.55 3.61
N ALA A 11 1.83 7.89 2.57
CA ALA A 11 1.28 8.16 1.24
C ALA A 11 0.70 6.89 0.61
N ALA A 12 1.42 5.76 0.67
CA ALA A 12 0.94 4.49 0.14
C ALA A 12 -0.29 3.97 0.91
N TYR A 13 -0.31 4.14 2.23
CA TYR A 13 -1.43 3.74 3.08
C TYR A 13 -2.67 4.59 2.80
N GLN A 14 -2.52 5.91 2.69
CA GLN A 14 -3.62 6.82 2.36
C GLN A 14 -4.22 6.51 0.98
N GLU A 15 -3.37 6.19 -0.01
CA GLU A 15 -3.86 5.77 -1.33
C GLU A 15 -4.63 4.43 -1.25
N LEU A 16 -4.14 3.49 -0.44
CA LEU A 16 -4.80 2.20 -0.22
C LEU A 16 -6.18 2.38 0.44
N GLU A 17 -6.29 3.23 1.47
CA GLU A 17 -7.57 3.55 2.11
C GLU A 17 -8.56 4.17 1.13
N ALA A 18 -8.12 5.13 0.31
CA ALA A 18 -8.96 5.76 -0.71
C ALA A 18 -9.45 4.74 -1.75
N LEU A 19 -8.59 3.79 -2.11
CA LEU A 19 -8.92 2.71 -3.04
C LEU A 19 -9.97 1.76 -2.46
N VAL A 20 -9.78 1.33 -1.21
CA VAL A 20 -10.73 0.47 -0.49
C VAL A 20 -12.09 1.15 -0.38
N ALA A 21 -12.13 2.43 0.06
CA ALA A 21 -13.37 3.19 0.15
C ALA A 21 -14.11 3.27 -1.20
N ARG A 22 -13.37 3.41 -2.30
CA ARG A 22 -13.95 3.40 -3.64
C ARG A 22 -14.48 2.03 -4.03
N MET A 23 -13.80 0.94 -3.67
CA MET A 23 -14.29 -0.43 -3.90
C MET A 23 -15.55 -0.75 -3.10
N GLU A 24 -15.64 -0.27 -1.86
CA GLU A 24 -16.78 -0.48 -0.97
C GLU A 24 -18.03 0.30 -1.39
N SER A 25 -17.88 1.36 -2.19
CA SER A 25 -19.02 2.10 -2.74
C SER A 25 -19.93 1.25 -3.63
N GLY A 26 -19.41 0.16 -4.23
CA GLY A 26 -20.19 -0.79 -5.03
C GLY A 26 -20.62 -0.29 -6.41
N GLU A 27 -20.26 0.93 -6.81
CA GLU A 27 -20.69 1.56 -8.08
C GLU A 27 -19.72 1.30 -9.25
N LEU A 28 -18.72 0.45 -9.07
CA LEU A 28 -17.64 0.27 -10.04
C LEU A 28 -17.95 -0.82 -11.08
N PRO A 29 -17.71 -0.55 -12.37
CA PRO A 29 -17.66 -1.60 -13.39
C PRO A 29 -16.64 -2.68 -13.04
N LEU A 30 -16.91 -3.93 -13.43
CA LEU A 30 -16.02 -5.08 -13.15
C LEU A 30 -14.56 -4.82 -13.56
N GLU A 31 -14.34 -4.23 -14.73
CA GLU A 31 -12.98 -3.93 -15.21
C GLU A 31 -12.26 -2.90 -14.32
N GLU A 32 -12.97 -1.91 -13.78
CA GLU A 32 -12.39 -0.97 -12.82
C GLU A 32 -12.10 -1.65 -11.47
N SER A 33 -13.00 -2.51 -11.01
CA SER A 33 -12.82 -3.26 -9.76
C SER A 33 -11.57 -4.14 -9.82
N VAL A 34 -11.29 -4.77 -10.97
CA VAL A 34 -10.05 -5.56 -11.18
C VAL A 34 -8.81 -4.66 -11.14
N LYS A 35 -8.83 -3.50 -11.82
CA LYS A 35 -7.69 -2.55 -11.81
C LYS A 35 -7.40 -2.00 -10.41
N LEU A 36 -8.44 -1.65 -9.66
CA LEU A 36 -8.31 -1.17 -8.29
C LEU A 36 -7.77 -2.29 -7.40
N TYR A 37 -8.29 -3.52 -7.51
CA TYR A 37 -7.75 -4.66 -6.77
C TYR A 37 -6.25 -4.88 -7.01
N GLU A 38 -5.80 -4.88 -8.27
CA GLU A 38 -4.38 -5.02 -8.60
C GLU A 38 -3.52 -3.90 -8.00
N ARG A 39 -4.00 -2.65 -8.05
CA ARG A 39 -3.31 -1.51 -7.43
C ARG A 39 -3.27 -1.64 -5.91
N GLY A 40 -4.37 -2.04 -5.29
CA GLY A 40 -4.47 -2.26 -3.84
C GLY A 40 -3.50 -3.34 -3.36
N GLN A 41 -3.39 -4.46 -4.10
CA GLN A 41 -2.42 -5.53 -3.80
C GLN A 41 -0.98 -5.01 -3.84
N ARG A 42 -0.63 -4.16 -4.82
CA ARG A 42 0.72 -3.57 -4.92
C ARG A 42 1.00 -2.58 -3.79
N LEU A 43 0.03 -1.74 -3.43
CA LEU A 43 0.15 -0.79 -2.31
C LEU A 43 0.31 -1.52 -0.98
N SER A 44 -0.46 -2.58 -0.76
CA SER A 44 -0.37 -3.44 0.43
C SER A 44 1.02 -4.08 0.55
N ALA A 45 1.53 -4.67 -0.54
CA ALA A 45 2.88 -5.25 -0.55
C ALA A 45 3.99 -4.20 -0.29
N HIS A 46 3.83 -2.98 -0.82
CA HIS A 46 4.76 -1.89 -0.56
C HIS A 46 4.75 -1.44 0.91
N CYS A 47 3.56 -1.28 1.50
CA CYS A 47 3.40 -0.94 2.91
C CYS A 47 4.07 -1.99 3.81
N GLN A 48 3.85 -3.27 3.52
CA GLN A 48 4.47 -4.38 4.25
C GLN A 48 6.00 -4.32 4.16
N ALA A 49 6.57 -4.10 2.97
CA ALA A 49 8.01 -4.00 2.79
C ALA A 49 8.62 -2.82 3.58
N LEU A 50 7.94 -1.68 3.64
CA LEU A 50 8.38 -0.53 4.43
C LEU A 50 8.37 -0.82 5.94
N LEU A 51 7.34 -1.52 6.44
CA LEU A 51 7.24 -1.93 7.83
C LEU A 51 8.33 -2.93 8.20
N GLU A 52 8.60 -3.92 7.35
CA GLU A 52 9.68 -4.88 7.54
C GLU A 52 11.05 -4.19 7.61
N GLN A 53 11.30 -3.21 6.73
CA GLN A 53 12.53 -2.42 6.77
C GLN A 53 12.64 -1.61 8.07
N ALA A 54 11.54 -1.04 8.57
CA ALA A 54 11.53 -0.31 9.83
C ALA A 54 11.81 -1.24 11.02
N GLU A 55 11.18 -2.42 11.05
CA GLU A 55 11.39 -3.43 12.08
C GLU A 55 12.85 -3.92 12.11
N LEU A 56 13.44 -4.19 10.93
CA LEU A 56 14.85 -4.57 10.83
C LEU A 56 15.79 -3.50 11.39
N LYS A 57 15.51 -2.22 11.11
CA LYS A 57 16.32 -1.11 11.66
C LYS A 57 16.24 -1.04 13.19
N ILE A 58 15.06 -1.28 13.77
CA ILE A 58 14.88 -1.32 15.22
C ILE A 58 15.70 -2.46 15.82
N LYS A 59 15.57 -3.68 15.27
CA LYS A 59 16.31 -4.85 15.75
C LYS A 59 17.83 -4.65 15.73
N LEU A 60 18.35 -4.05 14.65
CA LEU A 60 19.79 -3.76 14.53
C LEU A 60 20.31 -2.77 15.59
N VAL A 61 19.46 -1.86 16.07
CA VAL A 61 19.80 -0.92 17.15
C VAL A 61 19.69 -1.59 18.51
N ASP A 62 18.70 -2.46 18.71
CA ASP A 62 18.49 -3.19 19.97
C ASP A 62 19.56 -4.27 20.23
N ASP A 63 20.13 -4.85 19.17
CA ASP A 63 21.18 -5.89 19.23
C ASP A 63 22.62 -5.30 19.38
N ALA A 64 22.77 -3.98 19.41
CA ALA A 64 24.06 -3.26 19.49
C ALA A 64 24.43 -2.81 20.92
#